data_AF-A0A9E4EAZ4-F1
#
_entry.id   AF-A0A9E4EAZ4-F1
#
_cell.length_a   1.000
_cell.length_b   1.000
_cell.length_c   1.000
_cell.angle_alpha   90.00
_cell.angle_beta   90.00
_cell.angle_gamma   90.00
#
_symmetry.space_group_name_H-M   'P 1'
#
loop_
_entity.id
_entity.type
_entity.pdbx_description
1 polymer ?
#
loop_
_entity_poly.entity_id
_entity_poly.type
_entity_poly.pdbx_seq_one_letter_code
_entity_poly.pdbx_strand_id
1 'polypeptide(L)' 'SGDDGPEKYLVMLGYAGWHQGQLDTEINDNVWLTCPGSHELLFEVPVGLRAEEAARSIGIDLGLLSGDSSGYA' A
#
# COMPACT_ATOMS: atom_id res chain seq x y z
N SER A 1 -7.24 -35.34 13.66
CA SER A 1 -6.02 -34.52 13.72
C SER A 1 -5.90 -33.80 12.40
N GLY A 2 -6.18 -32.52 12.34
CA GLY A 2 -6.21 -31.77 11.09
C GLY A 2 -6.76 -30.39 11.34
N ASP A 3 -5.98 -29.61 12.07
CA ASP A 3 -6.22 -28.18 12.30
C ASP A 3 -4.93 -27.45 11.94
N ASP A 4 -4.58 -27.51 10.66
CA ASP A 4 -3.42 -26.80 10.11
C ASP A 4 -3.92 -25.58 9.33
N GLY A 5 -4.26 -24.53 10.09
CA GLY A 5 -4.56 -23.22 9.55
C GLY A 5 -3.33 -22.58 8.88
N PRO A 6 -3.52 -21.51 8.09
CA PRO A 6 -2.40 -20.82 7.46
C PRO A 6 -1.44 -20.26 8.52
N GLU A 7 -0.13 -20.38 8.25
CA GLU A 7 0.93 -19.89 9.15
C GLU A 7 0.84 -18.37 9.39
N LYS A 8 0.40 -17.61 8.38
CA LYS A 8 0.25 -16.15 8.43
C LYS A 8 -1.09 -15.74 7.85
N TYR A 9 -1.80 -14.87 8.55
CA TYR A 9 -3.09 -14.34 8.12
C TYR A 9 -3.24 -12.86 8.53
N LEU A 10 -3.99 -12.12 7.72
CA LEU A 10 -4.37 -10.74 8.03
C LEU A 10 -5.89 -10.66 8.02
N VAL A 11 -6.47 -10.07 9.07
CA VAL A 11 -7.89 -9.77 9.13
C VAL A 11 -8.05 -8.29 8.86
N MET A 12 -8.82 -7.95 7.83
CA MET A 12 -9.14 -6.57 7.45
C MET A 12 -10.66 -6.39 7.43
N LEU A 13 -11.12 -5.20 7.84
CA LEU A 13 -12.52 -4.83 7.79
C LEU A 13 -12.69 -3.66 6.82
N GLY A 14 -13.54 -3.84 5.82
CA GLY A 14 -13.71 -2.87 4.73
C GLY A 14 -12.79 -3.13 3.54
N TYR A 15 -12.92 -2.30 2.51
CA TYR A 15 -12.12 -2.37 1.29
C TYR A 15 -11.87 -0.96 0.73
N ALA A 16 -10.74 -0.79 0.07
CA ALA A 16 -10.53 0.38 -0.79
C ALA A 16 -11.24 0.13 -2.12
N GLY A 17 -12.05 1.09 -2.54
CA GLY A 17 -12.80 1.04 -3.79
C GLY A 17 -12.56 2.30 -4.60
N TRP A 18 -12.44 2.14 -5.91
CA TRP A 18 -12.31 3.23 -6.86
C TRP A 18 -13.51 3.23 -7.80
N HIS A 19 -13.95 4.43 -8.20
CA HIS A 19 -14.88 4.58 -9.30
C HIS A 19 -14.17 4.23 -10.63
N GLN A 20 -14.94 3.99 -11.68
CA GLN A 20 -14.39 3.65 -13.00
C GLN A 20 -13.39 4.73 -13.47
N GLY A 21 -12.15 4.31 -13.76
CA GLY A 21 -11.08 5.18 -14.24
C GLY A 21 -10.44 6.09 -13.20
N GLN A 22 -10.94 6.09 -11.96
CA GLN A 22 -10.37 6.92 -10.88
C GLN A 22 -8.94 6.48 -10.54
N LEU A 23 -8.72 5.17 -10.36
CA LEU A 23 -7.38 4.64 -10.05
C LEU A 23 -6.35 5.01 -11.12
N ASP A 24 -6.69 4.81 -12.40
CA ASP A 24 -5.79 5.16 -13.51
C ASP A 24 -5.50 6.67 -13.55
N THR A 25 -6.50 7.50 -13.29
CA THR A 25 -6.33 8.96 -13.23
C THR A 25 -5.40 9.35 -12.08
N GLU A 26 -5.63 8.82 -10.88
CA GLU A 26 -4.83 9.14 -9.71
C GLU A 26 -3.38 8.63 -9.82
N ILE A 27 -3.15 7.50 -10.50
CA ILE A 27 -1.78 7.04 -10.83
C ILE A 27 -1.12 8.01 -11.81
N ASN A 28 -1.81 8.45 -12.86
CA ASN A 28 -1.27 9.42 -13.83
C ASN A 28 -0.97 10.78 -13.21
N ASP A 29 -1.78 11.21 -12.25
CA ASP A 29 -1.61 12.47 -11.51
C ASP A 29 -0.54 12.37 -10.41
N ASN A 30 0.19 11.24 -10.32
CA ASN A 30 1.19 10.94 -9.28
C ASN A 30 0.64 11.03 -7.84
N VAL A 31 -0.67 10.83 -7.66
CA VAL A 31 -1.32 10.75 -6.35
C VAL A 31 -1.05 9.39 -5.71
N TRP A 32 -0.96 8.31 -6.50
CA TRP A 32 -0.56 6.98 -6.04
C TRP A 32 0.78 6.56 -6.62
N LEU A 33 1.64 6.03 -5.75
CA LEU A 33 2.85 5.31 -6.14
C LEU A 33 2.52 3.81 -6.21
N THR A 34 3.08 3.12 -7.21
CA THR A 34 2.92 1.67 -7.37
C THR A 34 4.23 0.96 -7.10
N CYS A 35 4.17 -0.16 -6.40
CA CYS A 35 5.31 -1.05 -6.15
C CYS A 35 4.91 -2.50 -6.40
N PRO A 36 5.88 -3.40 -6.68
CA PRO A 36 5.60 -4.83 -6.79
C PRO A 36 5.01 -5.38 -5.49
N GLY A 37 4.03 -6.27 -5.60
CA GLY A 37 3.48 -6.97 -4.43
C GLY A 37 4.54 -7.83 -3.75
N SER A 38 4.69 -7.69 -2.43
CA SER A 38 5.65 -8.45 -1.62
C SER A 38 4.98 -9.10 -0.41
N HIS A 39 5.20 -10.41 -0.24
CA HIS A 39 4.75 -11.14 0.95
C HIS A 39 5.42 -10.61 2.22
N GLU A 40 6.69 -10.21 2.13
CA GLU A 40 7.43 -9.65 3.25
C GLU A 40 6.81 -8.32 3.71
N LEU A 41 6.47 -7.44 2.76
CA LEU A 41 5.77 -6.18 3.06
C LEU A 41 4.40 -6.44 3.71
N LEU A 42 3.68 -7.47 3.27
CA LEU A 42 2.35 -7.78 3.79
C LEU A 42 2.37 -8.45 5.17
N PHE A 43 3.30 -9.37 5.42
CA PHE A 43 3.25 -10.23 6.61
C PHE A 43 4.38 -10.00 7.62
N GLU A 44 5.56 -9.57 7.19
CA GLU A 44 6.72 -9.40 8.09
C GLU A 44 6.92 -7.95 8.53
N VAL A 45 6.65 -6.99 7.64
CA VAL A 45 6.86 -5.57 7.97
C VAL A 45 5.73 -5.05 8.88
N PRO A 46 6.06 -4.39 10.02
CA PRO A 46 5.07 -3.75 10.87
C PRO A 46 4.23 -2.73 10.10
N VAL A 47 2.91 -2.70 10.33
CA VAL A 47 1.95 -1.87 9.56
C VAL A 47 2.40 -0.41 9.41
N GLY A 48 2.91 0.21 10.48
CA GLY A 48 3.36 1.61 10.47
C GLY A 48 4.58 1.88 9.58
N LEU A 49 5.34 0.84 9.22
CA LEU A 49 6.54 0.94 8.37
C LEU A 49 6.29 0.48 6.93
N ARG A 50 5.13 -0.14 6.64
CA ARG A 50 4.87 -0.74 5.33
C ARG A 50 4.91 0.27 4.19
N ALA A 51 4.35 1.45 4.39
CA ALA A 51 4.33 2.49 3.35
C ALA A 51 5.75 2.97 3.01
N GLU A 52 6.57 3.21 4.05
CA GLU A 52 7.96 3.62 3.89
C GLU A 52 8.80 2.54 3.20
N GLU A 53 8.69 1.28 3.66
CA GLU A 53 9.43 0.16 3.05
C GLU A 53 8.95 -0.13 1.61
N ALA A 54 7.66 0.04 1.32
CA ALA A 54 7.13 -0.08 -0.04
C ALA A 54 7.72 1.00 -0.96
N ALA A 55 7.76 2.26 -0.53
CA ALA A 55 8.38 3.34 -1.30
C ALA A 55 9.89 3.12 -1.48
N ARG A 56 10.58 2.69 -0.42
CA ARG A 56 12.01 2.38 -0.47
C ARG A 56 12.33 1.25 -1.45
N SER A 57 11.42 0.28 -1.60
CA SER A 57 11.57 -0.83 -2.56
C SER A 57 11.64 -0.39 -4.02
N ILE A 58 11.09 0.78 -4.35
CA ILE A 58 11.14 1.41 -5.67
C ILE A 58 12.11 2.59 -5.74
N GLY A 59 12.95 2.77 -4.71
CA GLY A 59 13.97 3.81 -4.66
C GLY A 59 13.45 5.21 -4.30
N ILE A 60 12.25 5.30 -3.70
CA ILE A 60 11.64 6.56 -3.29
C ILE A 60 11.75 6.71 -1.77
N ASP A 61 12.13 7.90 -1.32
CA ASP A 61 12.08 8.31 0.09
C ASP A 61 10.84 9.19 0.31
N LEU A 62 9.85 8.67 1.05
CA LEU A 62 8.62 9.41 1.35
C LEU A 62 8.89 10.68 2.18
N GLY A 63 9.97 10.72 2.96
CA GLY A 63 10.36 11.90 3.74
C GLY A 63 10.84 13.07 2.89
N LEU A 64 11.18 12.82 1.62
CA LEU A 64 11.58 13.84 0.64
C LEU A 64 10.43 14.29 -0.27
N LEU A 65 9.25 13.66 -0.17
CA LEU A 65 8.06 14.07 -0.90
C LEU A 65 7.41 15.28 -0.20
N SER A 66 7.63 16.48 -0.75
CA SER A 66 6.87 17.67 -0.38
C SER A 66 5.44 17.52 -0.88
N GLY A 67 4.48 17.32 0.03
CA GLY A 67 3.08 17.14 -0.34
C GLY A 67 2.43 18.41 -0.86
N ASP A 68 2.03 18.43 -2.13
CA ASP A 68 0.86 19.21 -2.55
C ASP A 68 -0.36 18.45 -2.03
N SER A 69 -0.84 18.82 -0.85
CA SER A 69 -2.07 18.25 -0.29
C SER A 69 -3.29 18.79 -1.03
N SER A 70 -3.53 18.33 -2.27
CA SER A 70 -4.82 18.49 -2.93
C SER A 70 -5.79 17.44 -2.37
N GLY A 71 -6.14 17.58 -1.10
CA GLY A 71 -7.17 16.79 -0.46
C GLY A 71 -8.52 17.14 -1.08
N TYR A 72 -9.06 16.25 -1.90
CA TYR A 72 -10.49 16.25 -2.17
C TYR A 72 -11.17 15.67 -0.93
N ALA A 73 -11.79 16.55 -0.14
CA ALA A 73 -12.72 16.24 0.94
C ALA A 73 -14.11 15.92 0.38
#